data_AF-A0A6N9DI95-F1
#
_entry.id   AF-A0A6N9DI95-F1
#
_cell.length_a   1.000
_cell.length_b   1.000
_cell.length_c   1.000
_cell.angle_alpha   90.00
_cell.angle_beta   90.00
_cell.angle_gamma   90.00
#
_symmetry.space_group_name_H-M   'P 1'
#
loop_
_entity.id
_entity.type
_entity.pdbx_description
1 polymer ?
#
loop_
_entity_poly.entity_id
_entity_poly.type
_entity_poly.pdbx_seq_one_letter_code
_entity_poly.pdbx_strand_id
1 'polypeptide(L)'
;MVQNTKPTLEEIVDEYVQRARSKLRPTEYERSEKDEVTLHHVIENDEFRILDHIIAVKDRRVEWIWRSQDFWPTDQLTDITMSDVDLRNYGVIHGTNRISGVKFTIGPRHYAGPDPDACLPYVNDFLYLEAHYRWHDDKMTLQRARNGVDFKTKDALTLRARSVEIELARFWNLGYRFRSSLGSRLLVRVEGDESLRVDVPTELTRNEVTNIYQTIMDYKSGSSTAALPTQFVVERD
;
A
#
# COMPACT_ATOMS: atom_id res chain seq x y z
N MET A 1 23.35 -13.93 -23.00
CA MET A 1 22.29 -14.02 -21.98
C MET A 1 21.77 -12.61 -21.78
N VAL A 2 20.59 -12.28 -22.30
CA VAL A 2 19.94 -11.00 -21.96
C VAL A 2 19.45 -11.18 -20.52
N GLN A 3 20.09 -10.53 -19.56
CA GLN A 3 19.49 -10.38 -18.24
C GLN A 3 18.22 -9.56 -18.47
N ASN A 4 17.06 -10.20 -18.47
CA ASN A 4 15.79 -9.51 -18.30
C ASN A 4 15.78 -8.98 -16.87
N THR A 5 16.40 -7.82 -16.66
CA THR A 5 16.25 -7.06 -15.43
C THR A 5 14.80 -6.61 -15.34
N LYS A 6 14.13 -6.97 -14.25
CA LYS A 6 12.79 -6.48 -13.94
C LYS A 6 12.84 -4.94 -13.91
N PRO A 7 11.85 -4.22 -14.46
CA PRO A 7 11.84 -2.76 -14.40
C PRO A 7 11.79 -2.28 -12.94
N THR A 8 12.44 -1.14 -12.70
CA THR A 8 12.40 -0.41 -11.43
C THR A 8 11.04 0.27 -11.22
N LEU A 9 10.74 0.68 -9.98
CA LEU A 9 9.49 1.41 -9.71
C LEU A 9 9.41 2.71 -10.51
N GLU A 10 10.55 3.41 -10.63
CA GLU A 10 10.69 4.63 -11.43
C GLU A 10 10.31 4.39 -12.88
N GLU A 11 10.85 3.35 -13.52
CA GLU A 11 10.53 3.01 -14.91
C GLU A 11 9.05 2.64 -15.07
N ILE A 12 8.49 1.85 -14.14
CA ILE A 12 7.08 1.47 -14.14
C ILE A 12 6.17 2.72 -14.05
N VAL A 13 6.50 3.65 -13.14
CA VAL A 13 5.76 4.90 -12.95
C VAL A 13 5.89 5.83 -14.15
N ASP A 14 7.09 5.95 -14.72
CA ASP A 14 7.35 6.76 -15.91
C ASP A 14 6.52 6.25 -17.10
N GLU A 15 6.48 4.93 -17.31
CA GLU A 15 5.63 4.30 -18.33
C GLU A 15 4.14 4.58 -18.09
N TYR A 16 3.67 4.44 -16.84
CA TYR A 16 2.30 4.75 -16.47
C TYR A 16 1.93 6.22 -16.77
N VAL A 17 2.80 7.17 -16.41
CA VAL A 17 2.58 8.60 -16.65
C VAL A 17 2.61 8.92 -18.15
N GLN A 18 3.54 8.33 -18.91
CA GLN A 18 3.59 8.51 -20.36
C GLN A 18 2.31 8.01 -21.04
N ARG A 19 1.80 6.84 -20.62
CA ARG A 19 0.53 6.30 -21.09
C ARG A 19 -0.64 7.22 -20.72
N ALA A 20 -0.73 7.68 -19.46
CA ALA A 20 -1.81 8.58 -19.04
C ALA A 20 -1.89 9.85 -19.90
N ARG A 21 -0.73 10.37 -20.35
CA ARG A 21 -0.64 11.54 -21.24
C ARG A 21 -1.10 11.27 -22.68
N SER A 22 -1.04 10.01 -23.13
CA SER A 22 -1.46 9.62 -24.48
C SER A 22 -2.98 9.57 -24.67
N LYS A 23 -3.77 9.69 -23.58
CA LYS A 23 -5.25 9.72 -23.59
C LYS A 23 -5.90 8.55 -24.32
N LEU A 24 -5.34 7.34 -24.15
CA LEU A 24 -5.97 6.10 -24.62
C LEU A 24 -7.33 5.85 -23.95
N ARG A 25 -7.57 6.46 -22.79
CA ARG A 25 -8.83 6.50 -22.04
C ARG A 25 -9.20 7.96 -21.75
N PRO A 26 -10.43 8.23 -21.28
CA PRO A 26 -10.78 9.52 -20.71
C PRO A 26 -9.89 9.82 -19.49
N THR A 27 -8.82 10.58 -19.74
CA THR A 27 -7.78 10.86 -18.75
C THR A 27 -7.52 12.36 -18.68
N GLU A 28 -7.60 12.90 -17.46
CA GLU A 28 -7.08 14.21 -17.10
C GLU A 28 -5.68 14.03 -16.50
N TYR A 29 -4.75 14.88 -16.94
CA TYR A 29 -3.37 14.85 -16.48
C TYR A 29 -2.90 16.27 -16.17
N GLU A 30 -2.38 16.44 -14.96
CA GLU A 30 -1.72 17.67 -14.53
C GLU A 30 -0.33 17.35 -13.99
N ARG A 31 0.63 18.24 -14.30
CA ARG A 31 1.96 18.22 -13.72
C ARG A 31 2.17 19.53 -12.96
N SER A 32 2.61 19.44 -11.72
CA SER A 32 3.00 20.59 -10.91
C SER A 32 4.34 20.33 -10.19
N GLU A 33 4.94 21.39 -9.67
CA GLU A 33 6.18 21.34 -8.88
C GLU A 33 5.95 22.07 -7.57
N LYS A 34 6.37 21.46 -6.46
CA LYS A 34 6.23 22.00 -5.10
C LYS A 34 7.36 21.48 -4.23
N ASP A 35 8.09 22.37 -3.56
CA ASP A 35 9.15 22.01 -2.60
C ASP A 35 10.17 20.99 -3.16
N GLU A 36 10.64 21.20 -4.40
CA GLU A 36 11.55 20.31 -5.16
C GLU A 36 10.96 18.93 -5.54
N VAL A 37 9.67 18.72 -5.29
CA VAL A 37 8.92 17.52 -5.68
C VAL A 37 8.12 17.82 -6.94
N THR A 38 8.25 16.97 -7.96
CA THR A 38 7.34 16.94 -9.10
C THR A 38 6.12 16.10 -8.75
N LEU A 39 4.93 16.66 -8.92
CA LEU A 39 3.67 15.94 -8.74
C LEU A 39 3.06 15.64 -10.11
N HIS A 40 2.73 14.37 -10.33
CA HIS A 40 1.93 13.92 -11.46
C HIS A 40 0.55 13.56 -10.95
N HIS A 41 -0.46 14.32 -11.35
CA HIS A 41 -1.85 14.06 -11.03
C HIS A 41 -2.53 13.45 -12.26
N VAL A 42 -3.10 12.26 -12.09
CA VAL A 42 -3.80 11.53 -13.13
C VAL A 42 -5.19 11.20 -12.61
N ILE A 43 -6.23 11.68 -13.29
CA ILE A 43 -7.60 11.23 -13.07
C ILE A 43 -8.03 10.47 -14.32
N GLU A 44 -8.37 9.20 -14.17
CA GLU A 44 -8.77 8.33 -15.27
C GLU A 44 -10.12 7.68 -14.98
N ASN A 45 -11.00 7.69 -15.98
CA ASN A 45 -12.22 6.90 -15.98
C ASN A 45 -11.96 5.64 -16.82
N ASP A 46 -11.91 4.47 -16.17
CA ASP A 46 -11.68 3.19 -16.84
C ASP A 46 -12.99 2.49 -17.28
N GLU A 47 -14.08 3.25 -17.39
CA GLU A 47 -15.47 2.83 -17.65
C GLU A 47 -16.18 2.15 -16.47
N PHE A 48 -15.43 1.60 -15.51
CA PHE A 48 -15.98 0.92 -14.33
C PHE A 48 -15.84 1.75 -13.06
N ARG A 49 -14.79 2.57 -12.97
CA ARG A 49 -14.45 3.36 -11.79
C ARG A 49 -13.67 4.61 -12.17
N ILE A 50 -13.66 5.56 -11.25
CA ILE A 50 -12.78 6.71 -11.29
C ILE A 50 -11.53 6.37 -10.49
N LEU A 51 -10.38 6.57 -11.12
CA LEU A 51 -9.05 6.39 -10.57
C LEU A 51 -8.39 7.76 -10.45
N ASP A 52 -8.12 8.19 -9.22
CA ASP A 52 -7.48 9.47 -8.90
C ASP A 52 -6.11 9.18 -8.27
N HIS A 53 -5.03 9.51 -8.96
CA HIS A 53 -3.66 9.18 -8.56
C HIS A 53 -2.79 10.42 -8.51
N ILE A 54 -2.06 10.61 -7.41
CA ILE A 54 -1.03 11.64 -7.30
C ILE A 54 0.30 10.93 -7.01
N ILE A 55 1.26 11.15 -7.89
CA ILE A 55 2.59 10.52 -7.79
C ILE A 55 3.61 11.62 -7.56
N ALA A 56 4.32 11.52 -6.44
CA ALA A 56 5.38 12.44 -6.07
C ALA A 56 6.75 11.88 -6.44
N VAL A 57 7.51 12.67 -7.19
CA VAL A 57 8.84 12.32 -7.66
C VAL A 57 9.82 13.40 -7.21
N LYS A 58 10.88 13.00 -6.50
CA LYS A 58 12.00 13.87 -6.12
C LYS A 58 13.30 13.22 -6.57
N ASP A 59 14.20 14.00 -7.19
CA ASP A 59 15.50 13.50 -7.66
C ASP A 59 15.42 12.21 -8.49
N ARG A 60 14.42 12.14 -9.38
CA ARG A 60 14.09 10.97 -10.21
C ARG A 60 13.72 9.70 -9.44
N ARG A 61 13.34 9.83 -8.17
CA ARG A 61 12.83 8.73 -7.35
C ARG A 61 11.39 8.97 -7.00
N VAL A 62 10.60 7.90 -7.03
CA VAL A 62 9.24 7.95 -6.50
C VAL A 62 9.33 8.01 -4.98
N GLU A 63 8.77 9.05 -4.38
CA GLU A 63 8.73 9.28 -2.93
C GLU A 63 7.46 8.69 -2.31
N TRP A 64 6.32 9.03 -2.90
CA TRP A 64 5.03 8.49 -2.51
C TRP A 64 4.04 8.50 -3.66
N ILE A 65 3.04 7.62 -3.53
CA ILE A 65 1.91 7.49 -4.45
C ILE A 65 0.64 7.53 -3.63
N TRP A 66 -0.15 8.57 -3.81
CA TRP A 66 -1.51 8.67 -3.30
C TRP A 66 -2.48 8.14 -4.36
N ARG A 67 -3.46 7.35 -3.94
CA ARG A 67 -4.47 6.76 -4.82
C ARG A 67 -5.84 6.86 -4.20
N SER A 68 -6.83 7.05 -5.06
CA SER A 68 -8.23 6.85 -4.72
C SER A 68 -8.95 6.12 -5.82
N GLN A 69 -9.69 5.09 -5.42
CA GLN A 69 -10.39 4.19 -6.32
C GLN A 69 -11.83 4.06 -5.84
N ASP A 70 -12.77 4.48 -6.68
CA ASP A 70 -14.19 4.38 -6.38
C ASP A 70 -14.66 2.93 -6.58
N PHE A 71 -15.20 2.31 -5.53
CA PHE A 71 -16.00 1.09 -5.66
C PHE A 71 -17.47 1.49 -5.66
N TRP A 72 -18.02 1.59 -6.87
CA TRP A 72 -19.46 1.78 -7.05
C TRP A 72 -20.24 0.69 -6.29
N PRO A 73 -21.31 1.01 -5.53
CA PRO A 73 -21.99 2.31 -5.42
C PRO A 73 -21.70 3.14 -4.15
N THR A 74 -20.85 2.71 -3.21
CA THR A 74 -20.84 3.37 -1.87
C THR A 74 -19.51 3.54 -1.15
N ASP A 75 -18.49 2.75 -1.47
CA ASP A 75 -17.23 2.78 -0.73
C ASP A 75 -16.08 3.11 -1.69
N GLN A 76 -15.13 3.90 -1.24
CA GLN A 76 -13.92 4.29 -1.93
C GLN A 76 -12.74 3.73 -1.14
N LEU A 77 -11.72 3.22 -1.83
CA LEU A 77 -10.41 3.00 -1.22
C LEU A 77 -9.55 4.21 -1.52
N THR A 78 -9.07 4.85 -0.47
CA THR A 78 -8.02 5.86 -0.59
C THR A 78 -6.80 5.37 0.16
N ASP A 79 -5.63 5.43 -0.47
CA ASP A 79 -4.39 4.95 0.11
C ASP A 79 -3.19 5.81 -0.25
N ILE A 80 -2.19 5.82 0.62
CA ILE A 80 -0.85 6.32 0.33
C ILE A 80 0.14 5.18 0.38
N THR A 81 1.06 5.17 -0.57
CA THR A 81 2.23 4.29 -0.57
C THR A 81 3.46 5.16 -0.42
N MET A 82 4.23 4.93 0.63
CA MET A 82 5.58 5.45 0.75
C MET A 82 6.53 4.47 0.07
N SER A 83 7.41 5.01 -0.78
CA SER A 83 8.33 4.22 -1.57
C SER A 83 9.75 4.59 -1.21
N ASP A 84 10.20 4.16 -0.04
CA ASP A 84 11.60 4.25 0.37
C ASP A 84 12.35 2.96 -0.06
N VAL A 85 12.90 2.21 0.90
CA VAL A 85 13.46 0.88 0.67
C VAL A 85 12.34 -0.13 0.43
N ASP A 86 11.21 0.02 1.12
CA ASP A 86 10.02 -0.81 0.97
C ASP A 86 8.83 0.01 0.46
N LEU A 87 7.82 -0.70 -0.02
CA LEU A 87 6.52 -0.11 -0.37
C LEU A 87 5.59 -0.27 0.81
N ARG A 88 5.48 0.80 1.61
CA ARG A 88 4.62 0.87 2.79
C ARG A 88 3.32 1.56 2.42
N ASN A 89 2.24 0.80 2.37
CA ASN A 89 0.92 1.28 1.97
C ASN A 89 -0.03 1.35 3.16
N TYR A 90 -0.66 2.51 3.32
CA TYR A 90 -1.69 2.80 4.30
C TYR A 90 -2.97 3.15 3.54
N GLY A 91 -4.01 2.33 3.70
CA GLY A 91 -5.27 2.47 3.00
C GLY A 91 -6.46 2.55 3.94
N VAL A 92 -7.46 3.31 3.53
CA VAL A 92 -8.75 3.44 4.22
C VAL A 92 -9.86 3.15 3.20
N ILE A 93 -10.78 2.28 3.58
CA ILE A 93 -12.02 2.05 2.87
C ILE A 93 -13.08 2.91 3.55
N HIS A 94 -13.69 3.84 2.82
CA HIS A 94 -14.64 4.81 3.39
C HIS A 94 -15.78 5.13 2.42
N GLY A 95 -16.90 5.56 2.94
CA GLY A 95 -17.98 6.19 2.17
C GLY A 95 -18.22 7.60 2.70
N THR A 96 -19.23 8.29 2.17
CA THR A 96 -19.47 9.73 2.43
C THR A 96 -19.36 10.14 3.90
N ASN A 97 -19.89 9.34 4.83
CA ASN A 97 -19.93 9.66 6.26
C ASN A 97 -19.41 8.52 7.16
N ARG A 98 -18.58 7.61 6.63
CA ARG A 98 -18.09 6.47 7.41
C ARG A 98 -16.75 5.96 6.90
N ILE A 99 -15.91 5.47 7.80
CA ILE A 99 -14.78 4.60 7.48
C ILE A 99 -15.23 3.16 7.72
N SER A 100 -15.11 2.27 6.73
CA SER A 100 -15.55 0.87 6.82
C SER A 100 -14.39 -0.12 6.97
N GLY A 101 -13.15 0.28 6.68
CA GLY A 101 -11.96 -0.55 6.86
C GLY A 101 -10.66 0.23 6.81
N VAL A 102 -9.60 -0.37 7.37
CA VAL A 102 -8.22 0.07 7.22
C VAL A 102 -7.41 -1.09 6.66
N LYS A 103 -6.44 -0.78 5.80
CA LYS A 103 -5.49 -1.72 5.22
C LYS A 103 -4.08 -1.20 5.45
N PHE A 104 -3.19 -2.08 5.89
CA PHE A 104 -1.76 -1.82 5.91
C PHE A 104 -1.07 -2.94 5.13
N THR A 105 -0.17 -2.58 4.23
CA THR A 105 0.70 -3.56 3.56
C THR A 105 2.12 -3.05 3.49
N ILE A 106 3.06 -3.98 3.54
CA ILE A 106 4.46 -3.70 3.30
C ILE A 106 5.05 -4.81 2.44
N GLY A 107 5.83 -4.42 1.45
CA GLY A 107 6.55 -5.34 0.58
C GLY A 107 7.82 -4.73 0.01
N PRO A 108 8.74 -5.56 -0.48
CA PRO A 108 9.99 -5.10 -1.11
C PRO A 108 9.72 -4.28 -2.37
N ARG A 109 10.40 -3.14 -2.52
CA ARG A 109 10.25 -2.26 -3.70
C ARG A 109 10.50 -2.98 -5.02
N HIS A 110 11.48 -3.87 -5.08
CA HIS A 110 11.84 -4.60 -6.30
C HIS A 110 10.82 -5.66 -6.73
N TYR A 111 9.79 -5.93 -5.91
CA TYR A 111 8.64 -6.75 -6.31
C TYR A 111 7.47 -5.93 -6.87
N ALA A 112 7.60 -4.60 -6.98
CA ALA A 112 6.69 -3.81 -7.82
C ALA A 112 6.75 -4.30 -9.26
N GLY A 113 5.61 -4.25 -9.94
CA GLY A 113 5.45 -4.59 -11.35
C GLY A 113 4.47 -3.63 -12.02
N PRO A 114 4.50 -3.55 -13.36
CA PRO A 114 3.49 -2.79 -14.10
C PRO A 114 2.12 -3.43 -13.90
N ASP A 115 1.10 -2.60 -13.75
CA ASP A 115 -0.29 -3.07 -13.76
C ASP A 115 -0.62 -3.61 -15.17
N PRO A 116 -1.04 -4.88 -15.33
CA PRO A 116 -1.32 -5.44 -16.65
C PRO A 116 -2.45 -4.69 -17.38
N ASP A 117 -3.38 -4.09 -16.65
CA ASP A 117 -4.48 -3.28 -17.21
C ASP A 117 -4.10 -1.81 -17.39
N ALA A 118 -2.88 -1.44 -16.96
CA ALA A 118 -2.32 -0.09 -16.95
C ALA A 118 -3.22 0.98 -16.31
N CYS A 119 -4.11 0.55 -15.40
CA CYS A 119 -5.00 1.39 -14.62
C CYS A 119 -4.28 1.95 -13.38
N LEU A 120 -3.41 1.16 -12.76
CA LEU A 120 -2.70 1.53 -11.53
C LEU A 120 -1.25 1.95 -11.82
N PRO A 121 -0.68 2.88 -11.02
CA PRO A 121 0.72 3.28 -11.17
C PRO A 121 1.72 2.12 -11.01
N TYR A 122 1.34 1.11 -10.22
CA TYR A 122 2.08 -0.13 -10.03
C TYR A 122 1.18 -1.17 -9.34
N VAL A 123 1.59 -2.43 -9.40
CA VAL A 123 1.08 -3.54 -8.57
C VAL A 123 2.24 -4.22 -7.83
N ASN A 124 1.95 -4.88 -6.71
CA ASN A 124 2.94 -5.69 -6.00
C ASN A 124 2.74 -7.17 -6.31
N ASP A 125 3.82 -7.85 -6.71
CA ASP A 125 3.81 -9.31 -6.87
C ASP A 125 4.00 -10.05 -5.54
N PHE A 126 4.62 -9.38 -4.55
CA PHE A 126 4.91 -9.95 -3.25
C PHE A 126 4.72 -8.93 -2.12
N LEU A 127 4.22 -9.39 -0.97
CA LEU A 127 4.15 -8.61 0.27
C LEU A 127 4.75 -9.39 1.43
N TYR A 128 5.50 -8.69 2.28
CA TYR A 128 5.93 -9.24 3.55
C TYR A 128 4.74 -9.44 4.49
N LEU A 129 3.89 -8.42 4.60
CA LEU A 129 2.70 -8.41 5.45
C LEU A 129 1.53 -7.73 4.73
N GLU A 130 0.36 -8.33 4.85
CA GLU A 130 -0.92 -7.71 4.57
C GLU A 130 -1.82 -7.80 5.81
N ALA A 131 -2.27 -6.64 6.30
CA ALA A 131 -3.13 -6.49 7.48
C ALA A 131 -4.41 -5.72 7.12
N HIS A 132 -5.57 -6.28 7.44
CA HIS A 132 -6.89 -5.69 7.17
C HIS A 132 -7.70 -5.58 8.45
N TYR A 133 -8.31 -4.41 8.66
CA TYR A 133 -9.10 -4.08 9.84
C TYR A 133 -10.55 -3.80 9.45
N ARG A 134 -11.49 -4.22 10.28
CA ARG A 134 -12.93 -3.84 10.19
C ARG A 134 -13.47 -3.52 11.58
N TRP A 135 -14.55 -2.75 11.62
CA TRP A 135 -15.26 -2.47 12.86
C TRP A 135 -15.77 -3.75 13.52
N HIS A 136 -15.50 -3.85 14.82
CA HIS A 136 -16.15 -4.77 15.74
C HIS A 136 -16.46 -3.95 16.99
N ASP A 137 -17.74 -3.71 17.24
CA ASP A 137 -18.22 -2.78 18.27
C ASP A 137 -17.64 -1.36 18.10
N ASP A 138 -16.92 -0.84 19.10
CA ASP A 138 -16.40 0.52 19.17
C ASP A 138 -14.97 0.67 18.64
N LYS A 139 -14.31 -0.43 18.25
CA LYS A 139 -12.94 -0.48 17.74
C LYS A 139 -12.84 -1.15 16.38
N MET A 140 -11.79 -0.80 15.64
CA MET A 140 -11.45 -1.49 14.41
C MET A 140 -10.47 -2.63 14.69
N THR A 141 -10.90 -3.86 14.48
CA THR A 141 -10.13 -5.06 14.83
C THR A 141 -9.44 -5.63 13.59
N LEU A 142 -8.23 -6.17 13.79
CA LEU A 142 -7.50 -6.90 12.78
C LEU A 142 -8.30 -8.15 12.41
N GLN A 143 -8.86 -8.17 11.22
CA GLN A 143 -9.71 -9.26 10.72
C GLN A 143 -8.94 -10.25 9.88
N ARG A 144 -7.92 -9.77 9.16
CA ARG A 144 -7.07 -10.61 8.34
C ARG A 144 -5.62 -10.16 8.43
N ALA A 145 -4.73 -11.11 8.63
CA ALA A 145 -3.29 -10.93 8.56
C ALA A 145 -2.66 -12.07 7.78
N ARG A 146 -1.85 -11.73 6.78
CA ARG A 146 -1.12 -12.70 5.95
C ARG A 146 0.33 -12.28 5.78
N ASN A 147 1.23 -13.25 5.85
CA ASN A 147 2.66 -13.04 5.63
C ASN A 147 3.14 -13.69 4.34
N GLY A 148 4.18 -13.11 3.76
CA GLY A 148 4.86 -13.64 2.58
C GLY A 148 3.88 -13.94 1.45
N VAL A 149 3.00 -12.98 1.17
CA VAL A 149 1.92 -13.11 0.18
C VAL A 149 2.54 -13.01 -1.21
N ASP A 150 2.64 -14.14 -1.90
CA ASP A 150 3.03 -14.22 -3.30
C ASP A 150 1.79 -14.27 -4.18
N PHE A 151 1.53 -13.20 -4.93
CA PHE A 151 0.35 -13.10 -5.78
C PHE A 151 0.44 -13.98 -7.04
N LYS A 152 1.66 -14.35 -7.46
CA LYS A 152 1.89 -15.20 -8.63
C LYS A 152 1.57 -16.66 -8.32
N THR A 153 2.06 -17.18 -7.21
CA THR A 153 1.80 -18.57 -6.78
C THR A 153 0.54 -18.71 -5.93
N LYS A 154 -0.02 -17.58 -5.46
CA LYS A 154 -1.12 -17.49 -4.49
C LYS A 154 -0.75 -18.08 -3.13
N ASP A 155 0.54 -18.24 -2.85
CA ASP A 155 1.04 -18.73 -1.56
C ASP A 155 1.09 -17.61 -0.52
N ALA A 156 0.72 -17.93 0.71
CA ALA A 156 0.75 -17.03 1.85
C ALA A 156 0.52 -17.80 3.15
N LEU A 157 1.19 -17.41 4.22
CA LEU A 157 0.79 -17.83 5.57
C LEU A 157 -0.32 -16.91 6.08
N THR A 158 -1.51 -17.46 6.30
CA THR A 158 -2.60 -16.73 6.97
C THR A 158 -2.47 -16.89 8.48
N LEU A 159 -2.11 -15.81 9.18
CA LEU A 159 -2.01 -15.76 10.64
C LEU A 159 -3.36 -15.53 11.30
N ARG A 160 -4.21 -14.73 10.65
CA ARG A 160 -5.55 -14.41 11.13
C ARG A 160 -6.52 -14.33 9.97
N ALA A 161 -7.67 -14.98 10.10
CA ALA A 161 -8.85 -14.87 9.27
C ALA A 161 -10.05 -15.46 10.03
N ARG A 162 -11.28 -15.25 9.57
CA ARG A 162 -12.56 -15.67 10.21
C ARG A 162 -12.50 -16.85 11.20
N SER A 163 -11.91 -17.99 10.82
CA SER A 163 -11.83 -19.23 11.62
C SER A 163 -10.40 -19.68 11.93
N VAL A 164 -9.40 -18.83 11.68
CA VAL A 164 -7.98 -19.14 11.83
C VAL A 164 -7.34 -18.05 12.67
N GLU A 165 -6.69 -18.46 13.75
CA GLU A 165 -5.83 -17.62 14.55
C GLU A 165 -4.57 -18.42 14.89
N ILE A 166 -3.41 -17.92 14.47
CA ILE A 166 -2.11 -18.54 14.71
C ILE A 166 -1.30 -17.59 15.58
N GLU A 167 -1.16 -17.93 16.85
CA GLU A 167 -0.42 -17.13 17.84
C GLU A 167 1.08 -17.05 17.53
N LEU A 168 1.68 -18.14 17.06
CA LEU A 168 3.11 -18.22 16.74
C LEU A 168 3.34 -18.97 15.45
N ALA A 169 4.15 -18.41 14.54
CA ALA A 169 4.42 -19.05 13.26
C ALA A 169 5.83 -18.82 12.73
N ARG A 170 6.28 -19.77 11.90
CA ARG A 170 7.44 -19.65 11.03
C ARG A 170 7.03 -20.00 9.61
N PHE A 171 7.45 -19.19 8.65
CA PHE A 171 7.12 -19.39 7.24
C PHE A 171 8.31 -19.00 6.37
N TRP A 172 8.50 -19.67 5.25
CA TRP A 172 9.56 -19.36 4.30
C TRP A 172 8.93 -19.20 2.93
N ASN A 173 9.14 -18.05 2.31
CA ASN A 173 8.68 -17.80 0.95
C ASN A 173 9.62 -16.84 0.23
N LEU A 174 9.90 -17.10 -1.06
CA LEU A 174 10.73 -16.27 -1.95
C LEU A 174 12.05 -15.77 -1.32
N GLY A 175 12.73 -16.61 -0.53
CA GLY A 175 14.01 -16.28 0.10
C GLY A 175 13.91 -15.57 1.45
N TYR A 176 12.70 -15.30 1.95
CA TYR A 176 12.46 -14.63 3.23
C TYR A 176 11.95 -15.60 4.30
N ARG A 177 12.52 -15.55 5.52
CA ARG A 177 11.97 -16.22 6.71
C ARG A 177 11.09 -15.23 7.46
N PHE A 178 9.86 -15.63 7.69
CA PHE A 178 8.94 -14.92 8.56
C PHE A 178 8.90 -15.62 9.91
N ARG A 179 9.07 -14.84 10.98
CA ARG A 179 8.74 -15.27 12.35
C ARG A 179 7.67 -14.32 12.86
N SER A 180 6.58 -14.86 13.37
CA SER A 180 5.46 -14.02 13.79
C SER A 180 4.86 -14.44 15.09
N SER A 181 4.40 -13.43 15.84
CA SER A 181 3.60 -13.61 17.04
C SER A 181 2.38 -12.71 17.00
N LEU A 182 1.21 -13.27 17.27
CA LEU A 182 -0.06 -12.58 17.35
C LEU A 182 -0.53 -12.55 18.82
N GLY A 183 -0.66 -11.35 19.38
CA GLY A 183 -1.22 -11.10 20.71
C GLY A 183 -2.03 -9.80 20.72
N SER A 184 -1.75 -8.90 21.65
CA SER A 184 -2.28 -7.51 21.60
C SER A 184 -1.77 -6.71 20.41
N ARG A 185 -0.67 -7.18 19.81
CA ARG A 185 -0.07 -6.66 18.58
C ARG A 185 0.36 -7.84 17.72
N LEU A 186 0.40 -7.64 16.41
CA LEU A 186 1.01 -8.56 15.47
C LEU A 186 2.46 -8.12 15.24
N LEU A 187 3.39 -8.98 15.66
CA LEU A 187 4.82 -8.79 15.43
C LEU A 187 5.25 -9.72 14.30
N VAL A 188 5.96 -9.18 13.32
CA VAL A 188 6.53 -9.94 12.20
C VAL A 188 8.00 -9.57 12.06
N ARG A 189 8.88 -10.56 12.21
CA ARG A 189 10.28 -10.43 11.78
C ARG A 189 10.42 -11.07 10.40
N VAL A 190 10.95 -10.32 9.46
CA VAL A 190 11.32 -10.80 8.12
C VAL A 190 12.83 -10.88 8.07
N GLU A 191 13.37 -12.08 7.87
CA GLU A 191 14.80 -12.33 7.76
C GLU A 191 15.11 -12.63 6.28
N GLY A 192 15.97 -11.82 5.67
CA GLY A 192 16.44 -11.92 4.28
C GLY A 192 17.78 -11.21 4.13
N ASP A 193 18.07 -10.66 2.95
CA ASP A 193 19.29 -9.87 2.71
C ASP A 193 19.39 -8.65 3.64
N GLU A 194 18.26 -8.00 3.89
CA GLU A 194 18.09 -7.01 4.95
C GLU A 194 16.91 -7.44 5.81
N SER A 195 17.15 -7.52 7.12
CA SER A 195 16.11 -7.92 8.08
C SER A 195 15.30 -6.72 8.51
N LEU A 196 14.00 -6.94 8.70
CA LEU A 196 13.11 -5.91 9.22
C LEU A 196 12.12 -6.49 10.21
N ARG A 197 11.66 -5.63 11.11
CA ARG A 197 10.60 -5.88 12.06
C ARG A 197 9.40 -5.01 11.70
N VAL A 198 8.25 -5.65 11.62
CA VAL A 198 6.95 -4.99 11.48
C VAL A 198 6.15 -5.23 12.74
N ASP A 199 5.59 -4.16 13.30
CA ASP A 199 4.77 -4.19 14.49
C ASP A 199 3.49 -3.40 14.25
N VAL A 200 2.36 -4.10 14.18
CA VAL A 200 1.04 -3.52 13.92
C VAL A 200 0.05 -3.87 15.03
N PRO A 201 -0.90 -2.98 15.38
CA PRO A 201 -1.85 -3.26 16.43
C PRO A 201 -2.87 -4.32 15.98
N THR A 202 -3.47 -5.06 16.91
CA THR A 202 -4.64 -5.89 16.60
C THR A 202 -5.96 -5.13 16.72
N GLU A 203 -5.94 -3.95 17.34
CA GLU A 203 -7.09 -3.05 17.48
C GLU A 203 -6.68 -1.60 17.21
N LEU A 204 -7.54 -0.85 16.54
CA LEU A 204 -7.41 0.59 16.34
C LEU A 204 -8.62 1.30 16.95
N THR A 205 -8.38 2.36 17.69
CA THR A 205 -9.41 3.26 18.17
C THR A 205 -9.97 4.12 17.04
N ARG A 206 -11.15 4.71 17.25
CA ARG A 206 -11.74 5.65 16.29
C ARG A 206 -10.83 6.84 15.97
N ASN A 207 -10.15 7.38 16.96
CA ASN A 207 -9.23 8.51 16.76
C ASN A 207 -8.04 8.11 15.89
N GLU A 208 -7.46 6.92 16.09
CA GLU A 208 -6.37 6.43 15.25
C GLU A 208 -6.82 6.21 13.80
N VAL A 209 -8.00 5.62 13.60
CA VAL A 209 -8.59 5.44 12.26
C VAL A 209 -8.81 6.78 11.55
N THR A 210 -9.36 7.77 12.26
CA THR A 210 -9.55 9.13 11.72
C THR A 210 -8.20 9.79 11.40
N ASN A 211 -7.20 9.63 12.26
CA ASN A 211 -5.87 10.20 12.03
C ASN A 211 -5.20 9.57 10.80
N ILE A 212 -5.30 8.25 10.61
CA ILE A 212 -4.81 7.57 9.41
C ILE A 212 -5.45 8.17 8.15
N TYR A 213 -6.78 8.35 8.17
CA TYR A 213 -7.50 8.94 7.05
C TYR A 213 -7.06 10.38 6.78
N GLN A 214 -6.94 11.21 7.83
CA GLN A 214 -6.47 12.59 7.67
C GLN A 214 -5.06 12.65 7.10
N THR A 215 -4.13 11.82 7.59
CA THR A 215 -2.78 11.72 7.02
C THR A 215 -2.82 11.40 5.53
N ILE A 216 -3.60 10.39 5.13
CA ILE A 216 -3.78 10.03 3.71
C ILE A 216 -4.28 11.24 2.90
N MET A 217 -5.24 11.99 3.42
CA MET A 217 -5.79 13.16 2.75
C MET A 217 -4.81 14.35 2.71
N ASP A 218 -3.94 14.51 3.70
CA ASP A 218 -2.91 15.55 3.70
C ASP A 218 -1.92 15.34 2.54
N TYR A 219 -1.54 14.09 2.26
CA TYR A 219 -0.72 13.74 1.10
C TYR A 219 -1.41 14.02 -0.24
N LYS A 220 -2.75 13.96 -0.32
CA LYS A 220 -3.50 14.38 -1.53
C LYS A 220 -3.17 15.82 -1.93
N SER A 221 -2.96 16.70 -0.96
CA SER A 221 -2.63 18.12 -1.21
C SER A 221 -1.17 18.35 -1.69
N GLY A 222 -0.42 17.28 -1.90
CA GLY A 222 1.01 17.35 -2.21
C GLY A 222 1.84 17.75 -0.99
N SER A 223 1.41 17.39 0.23
CA SER A 223 2.20 17.61 1.44
C SER A 223 3.25 16.50 1.57
N SER A 224 4.54 16.85 1.49
CA SER A 224 5.66 15.90 1.69
C SER A 224 6.10 15.77 3.14
N THR A 225 5.53 16.56 4.05
CA THR A 225 5.95 16.65 5.47
C THR A 225 4.95 16.07 6.45
N ALA A 226 3.82 15.53 5.97
CA ALA A 226 2.82 14.93 6.84
C ALA A 226 3.39 13.67 7.53
N ALA A 227 3.27 13.60 8.85
CA ALA A 227 3.75 12.46 9.61
C ALA A 227 2.96 11.20 9.25
N LEU A 228 3.67 10.09 9.01
CA LEU A 228 3.04 8.80 8.74
C LEU A 228 2.30 8.27 9.97
N PRO A 229 1.30 7.38 9.79
CA PRO A 229 0.61 6.77 10.91
C PRO A 229 1.56 5.98 11.81
N THR A 230 1.69 6.41 13.06
CA THR A 230 2.67 5.89 14.04
C THR A 230 2.28 4.55 14.65
N GLN A 231 1.04 4.08 14.42
CA GLN A 231 0.54 2.81 14.94
C GLN A 231 1.22 1.61 14.27
N PHE A 232 1.65 1.77 13.02
CA PHE A 232 2.33 0.75 12.23
C PHE A 232 3.83 1.04 12.22
N VAL A 233 4.56 0.29 13.03
CA VAL A 233 6.00 0.47 13.20
C VAL A 233 6.73 -0.47 12.26
N VAL A 234 7.72 0.06 11.55
CA VAL A 234 8.62 -0.68 10.66
C VAL A 234 10.03 -0.26 11.02
N GLU A 235 10.84 -1.22 11.45
CA GLU A 235 12.23 -1.02 11.87
C GLU A 235 13.13 -1.94 11.06
N ARG A 236 14.24 -1.43 10.54
CA ARG A 236 15.28 -2.23 9.89
C ARG A 236 16.42 -2.47 10.86
N ASP A 237 16.95 -3.69 10.83
CA ASP A 237 18.14 -4.09 11.61
C ASP A 237 19.42 -3.43 11.06
#